data_AF-X0VNH6-F1
#
_entry.id   AF-X0VNH6-F1
#
_cell.length_a   1.000
_cell.length_b   1.000
_cell.length_c   1.000
_cell.angle_alpha   90.00
_cell.angle_beta   90.00
_cell.angle_gamma   90.00
#
_symmetry.space_group_name_H-M   'P 1'
#
loop_
_entity.id
_entity.type
_entity.pdbx_description
1 polymer ?
#
loop_
_entity_poly.entity_id
_entity_poly.type
_entity_poly.pdbx_seq_one_letter_code
_entity_poly.pdbx_strand_id
1 'polypeptide(L)'
;LLKDETPDIILLDVAMPEMSDWAVFDLLKTNESWKGIPMIFLTTQADNIAKGTCDSRCQDYIEKPFGIKDLKERIDKVLIDNKESYENKQEDKTR
;
A
#
# COMPACT_ATOMS: atom_id res chain seq x y z
N LEU A 1 19.50 -6.16 -2.90
CA LEU A 1 18.55 -6.57 -3.97
C LEU A 1 17.48 -5.50 -4.03
N LEU A 2 17.02 -5.11 -5.22
CA LEU A 2 16.43 -3.80 -5.60
C LEU A 2 17.49 -2.79 -6.08
N LYS A 3 18.24 -3.17 -7.13
CA LYS A 3 18.93 -2.20 -7.99
C LYS A 3 18.19 -2.26 -9.33
N ASP A 4 17.57 -1.13 -9.69
CA ASP A 4 17.06 -0.78 -11.02
C ASP A 4 15.61 -1.15 -11.42
N GLU A 5 14.78 -1.70 -10.51
CA GLU A 5 13.34 -1.90 -10.78
C GLU A 5 12.47 -1.19 -9.74
N THR A 6 11.54 -0.36 -10.21
CA THR A 6 10.48 0.26 -9.40
C THR A 6 9.24 -0.62 -9.46
N PRO A 7 8.82 -1.25 -8.34
CA PRO A 7 7.65 -2.12 -8.35
C PRO A 7 6.35 -1.35 -8.57
N ASP A 8 5.37 -1.98 -9.21
CA ASP A 8 4.02 -1.42 -9.38
C ASP A 8 3.18 -1.46 -8.10
N ILE A 9 3.54 -2.34 -7.15
CA ILE A 9 2.87 -2.48 -5.86
C ILE A 9 3.81 -3.09 -4.82
N ILE A 10 3.61 -2.73 -3.55
CA ILE A 10 4.35 -3.30 -2.41
C ILE A 10 3.36 -4.00 -1.49
N LEU A 11 3.61 -5.28 -1.22
CA LEU A 11 2.89 -6.05 -0.21
C LEU A 11 3.76 -6.08 1.04
N LEU A 12 3.27 -5.52 2.15
CA LEU A 12 3.98 -5.52 3.41
C LEU A 12 3.32 -6.50 4.38
N ASP A 13 4.04 -7.57 4.70
CA ASP A 13 3.60 -8.52 5.73
C ASP A 13 3.91 -7.97 7.11
N VAL A 14 2.87 -7.68 7.89
CA VAL A 14 2.99 -7.13 9.24
C VAL A 14 2.24 -8.04 10.21
N ALA A 15 2.98 -8.75 11.05
CA ALA A 15 2.43 -9.46 12.20
C ALA A 15 2.43 -8.50 13.40
N MET A 16 1.32 -7.81 13.68
CA MET A 16 1.25 -6.82 14.76
C MET A 16 0.69 -7.40 16.06
N PRO A 17 1.51 -7.58 17.11
CA PRO A 17 1.02 -7.64 18.48
C PRO A 17 0.85 -6.23 19.08
N GLU A 18 1.78 -5.30 18.86
CA GLU A 18 1.78 -3.95 19.49
C GLU A 18 2.59 -2.92 18.66
N MET A 19 2.01 -2.38 17.58
CA MET A 19 2.33 -1.05 17.00
C MET A 19 3.79 -0.68 16.58
N SER A 20 4.83 -1.54 16.66
CA SER A 20 6.23 -1.14 16.38
C SER A 20 6.71 -1.19 14.92
N ASP A 21 5.95 -1.76 13.98
CA ASP A 21 6.51 -2.18 12.68
C ASP A 21 6.29 -1.21 11.51
N TRP A 22 5.86 0.04 11.78
CA TRP A 22 5.67 1.07 10.75
C TRP A 22 6.99 1.67 10.21
N ALA A 23 8.13 1.35 10.82
CA ALA A 23 9.43 1.86 10.39
C ALA A 23 9.75 1.53 8.93
N VAL A 24 9.25 0.39 8.42
CA VAL A 24 9.41 0.03 7.01
C VAL A 24 8.60 0.97 6.12
N PHE A 25 7.37 1.30 6.49
CA PHE A 25 6.57 2.27 5.75
C PHE A 25 7.25 3.64 5.71
N ASP A 26 7.72 4.13 6.85
CA ASP A 26 8.40 5.43 6.93
C ASP A 26 9.68 5.44 6.09
N LEU A 27 10.50 4.38 6.18
CA LEU A 27 11.69 4.22 5.36
C LEU A 27 11.36 4.23 3.85
N LEU A 28 10.31 3.52 3.44
CA LEU A 28 9.88 3.48 2.05
C LEU A 28 9.34 4.84 1.57
N LYS A 29 8.66 5.60 2.44
CA LYS A 29 8.19 6.97 2.11
C LYS A 29 9.30 8.01 2.06
N THR A 30 10.42 7.81 2.75
CA THR A 30 11.59 8.69 2.62
C THR A 30 12.29 8.56 1.26
N ASN A 31 12.05 7.48 0.52
CA ASN A 31 12.59 7.28 -0.82
C ASN A 31 11.64 7.88 -1.87
N GLU A 32 12.08 8.92 -2.58
CA GLU A 32 11.26 9.60 -3.59
C GLU A 32 10.80 8.68 -4.72
N SER A 33 11.60 7.69 -5.10
CA SER A 33 11.23 6.73 -6.14
C SER A 33 10.11 5.76 -5.71
N TRP A 34 9.84 5.68 -4.40
CA TRP A 34 8.89 4.72 -3.82
C TRP A 34 7.65 5.39 -3.23
N LYS A 35 7.68 6.72 -3.11
CA LYS A 35 6.59 7.51 -2.51
C LYS A 35 5.27 7.38 -3.26
N GLY A 36 5.30 7.18 -4.58
CA GLY A 36 4.14 7.00 -5.45
C GLY A 36 3.70 5.56 -5.68
N ILE A 37 4.43 4.59 -5.10
CA ILE A 37 4.11 3.17 -5.24
C ILE A 37 2.98 2.82 -4.25
N PRO A 38 1.93 2.13 -4.71
CA PRO A 38 0.82 1.74 -3.86
C PRO A 38 1.23 0.61 -2.91
N MET A 39 0.68 0.60 -1.70
CA MET A 39 1.04 -0.37 -0.66
C MET A 39 -0.18 -1.04 -0.04
N ILE A 40 -0.11 -2.37 0.07
CA ILE A 40 -1.12 -3.20 0.73
C ILE A 40 -0.50 -3.90 1.93
N PHE A 41 -1.17 -3.79 3.09
CA PHE A 41 -0.72 -4.42 4.33
C PHE A 41 -1.36 -5.79 4.51
N LEU A 42 -0.55 -6.81 4.81
CA LEU A 42 -1.02 -8.15 5.16
C LEU A 42 -0.95 -8.27 6.69
N THR A 43 -2.08 -8.43 7.39
CA THR A 43 -2.14 -8.42 8.87
C THR A 43 -2.85 -9.65 9.43
N THR A 44 -2.57 -10.02 10.68
CA THR A 44 -3.33 -11.05 11.43
C THR A 44 -4.39 -10.47 12.37
N GLN A 45 -4.51 -9.14 12.46
CA GLN A 45 -5.48 -8.46 13.34
C GLN A 45 -6.04 -7.20 12.65
N ALA A 46 -7.34 -7.22 12.31
CA ALA A 46 -8.03 -6.13 11.62
C ALA A 46 -8.31 -4.88 12.49
N ASP A 47 -8.58 -5.06 13.79
CA ASP A 47 -9.17 -4.01 14.64
C ASP A 47 -8.27 -2.80 14.89
N ASN A 48 -6.94 -2.99 14.88
CA ASN A 48 -5.99 -1.93 15.20
C ASN A 48 -5.53 -1.12 13.96
N ILE A 49 -5.62 -1.69 12.75
CA ILE A 49 -5.29 -0.98 11.51
C ILE A 49 -6.44 -0.07 11.07
N ALA A 50 -7.68 -0.58 11.19
CA ALA A 50 -8.89 0.05 10.70
C ALA A 50 -9.30 1.33 11.46
N LYS A 51 -8.82 1.54 12.69
CA LYS A 51 -9.27 2.65 13.55
C LYS A 51 -8.44 3.93 13.50
N GLY A 52 -7.31 3.97 12.78
CA GLY A 52 -6.59 5.25 12.68
C GLY A 52 -5.28 5.27 11.90
N THR A 53 -4.75 4.13 11.44
CA THR A 53 -3.46 4.13 10.74
C THR A 53 -3.59 3.97 9.23
N CYS A 54 -4.61 3.26 8.74
CA CYS A 54 -4.82 3.15 7.29
C CYS A 54 -5.30 4.48 6.66
N ASP A 55 -6.07 5.30 7.40
CA ASP A 55 -6.67 6.55 6.89
C ASP A 55 -5.70 7.56 6.23
N SER A 56 -4.39 7.49 6.53
CA SER A 56 -3.40 8.40 5.90
C SER A 56 -2.16 7.70 5.35
N ARG A 57 -1.94 6.42 5.69
CA ARG A 57 -0.66 5.73 5.42
C ARG A 57 -0.82 4.50 4.54
N CYS A 58 -2.02 3.93 4.40
CA CYS A 58 -2.22 2.67 3.70
C CYS A 58 -3.30 2.85 2.63
N GLN A 59 -3.06 2.31 1.42
CA GLN A 59 -4.10 2.32 0.39
C GLN A 59 -5.09 1.19 0.60
N ASP A 60 -4.61 0.04 1.06
CA ASP A 60 -5.47 -1.09 1.44
C ASP A 60 -4.78 -2.02 2.44
N TYR A 61 -5.56 -2.89 3.07
CA TYR A 61 -5.08 -3.96 3.93
C TYR A 61 -5.89 -5.25 3.72
N ILE A 62 -5.27 -6.39 4.04
CA ILE A 62 -5.91 -7.70 3.96
C ILE A 62 -5.58 -8.51 5.21
N GLU A 63 -6.61 -9.07 5.83
CA GLU A 63 -6.49 -9.89 7.03
C GLU A 63 -6.19 -11.35 6.68
N LYS A 64 -5.28 -11.95 7.43
CA LYS A 64 -4.90 -13.36 7.36
C LYS A 64 -5.81 -14.20 8.25
N PRO A 65 -6.21 -15.40 7.81
CA PRO A 65 -5.87 -16.01 6.52
C PRO A 65 -6.72 -15.42 5.36
N PHE A 66 -6.08 -15.14 4.23
CA PHE A 66 -6.76 -14.67 3.01
C PHE A 66 -6.62 -15.68 1.86
N GLY A 67 -7.60 -15.68 0.96
CA GLY A 67 -7.51 -16.43 -0.28
C GLY A 67 -6.67 -15.71 -1.34
N ILE A 68 -6.15 -16.46 -2.32
CA ILE A 68 -5.47 -15.88 -3.50
C ILE A 68 -6.42 -14.96 -4.27
N LYS A 69 -7.70 -15.33 -4.35
CA LYS A 69 -8.75 -14.53 -5.00
C LYS A 69 -8.90 -13.18 -4.30
N ASP A 70 -8.98 -13.19 -2.98
CA ASP A 70 -9.09 -12.00 -2.16
C ASP A 70 -7.92 -11.06 -2.39
N LEU A 71 -6.70 -11.58 -2.33
CA LEU A 71 -5.48 -10.82 -2.57
C LEU A 71 -5.47 -10.19 -3.97
N LYS A 72 -5.83 -10.96 -5.00
CA LYS A 72 -5.88 -10.48 -6.37
C LYS A 72 -6.88 -9.34 -6.55
N GLU A 73 -8.07 -9.46 -5.95
CA GLU A 73 -9.09 -8.39 -6.02
C GLU A 73 -8.60 -7.08 -5.39
N ARG A 74 -7.88 -7.14 -4.25
CA ARG A 74 -7.30 -5.91 -3.65
C ARG A 74 -6.18 -5.33 -4.51
N ILE A 75 -5.30 -6.17 -5.05
CA ILE A 75 -4.23 -5.71 -5.96
C ILE A 75 -4.82 -5.03 -7.19
N ASP A 76 -5.79 -5.66 -7.85
CA ASP A 76 -6.43 -5.13 -9.06
C ASP A 76 -7.09 -3.77 -8.77
N LYS A 77 -7.82 -3.67 -7.65
CA LYS A 77 -8.45 -2.41 -7.21
C LYS A 77 -7.41 -1.30 -6.99
N VAL A 78 -6.38 -1.58 -6.20
CA VAL A 78 -5.34 -0.60 -5.85
C VAL A 78 -4.57 -0.11 -7.08
N LEU A 79 -4.28 -1.00 -8.03
CA LEU A 79 -3.61 -0.63 -9.28
C LEU A 79 -4.50 0.26 -10.16
N ILE A 80 -5.80 -0.02 -10.24
CA ILE A 80 -6.76 0.82 -10.98
C ILE A 80 -6.87 2.21 -10.33
N ASP A 81 -7.09 2.27 -9.02
CA ASP A 81 -7.22 3.53 -8.27
C ASP A 81 -5.96 4.41 -8.40
N ASN A 82 -4.78 3.78 -8.43
CA ASN A 82 -3.53 4.50 -8.61
C ASN A 82 -3.39 5.04 -10.05
N LYS A 83 -3.78 4.25 -11.07
CA LYS A 83 -3.73 4.67 -12.48
C LYS A 83 -4.66 5.86 -12.76
N GLU A 84 -5.90 5.82 -12.27
CA GLU A 84 -6.85 6.95 -12.38
C GLU A 84 -6.31 8.20 -11.66
N SER A 85 -5.67 8.02 -10.51
CA SER A 85 -5.03 9.13 -9.76
C SER A 85 -3.86 9.77 -10.53
N TYR A 86 -3.14 9.01 -11.36
CA TYR A 86 -2.10 9.53 -12.25
C TYR A 86 -2.67 10.26 -13.47
N GLU A 87 -3.70 9.70 -14.11
CA GLU A 87 -4.34 10.30 -15.30
C GLU A 87 -4.99 11.65 -14.96
N ASN A 88 -5.73 11.73 -13.85
CA ASN A 88 -6.38 12.97 -13.39
C ASN A 88 -5.37 14.08 -13.03
N LYS A 89 -4.17 13.75 -12.53
CA LYS A 89 -3.11 14.73 -12.23
C LYS A 89 -2.41 15.30 -13.47
N GLN A 90 -2.50 14.63 -14.62
CA GLN A 90 -1.92 15.12 -15.87
C GLN A 90 -2.87 16.05 -16.63
N GLU A 91 -4.18 15.83 -16.51
CA GLU A 91 -5.19 16.74 -17.09
C GLU A 91 -5.21 18.12 -16.39
N ASP A 92 -5.05 18.17 -15.07
CA ASP A 92 -5.00 19.43 -14.31
C ASP A 92 -3.73 20.28 -14.59
N LYS A 93 -2.67 19.70 -15.16
CA LYS A 93 -1.46 20.44 -15.57
C LYS A 93 -1.54 21.03 -16.99
N THR A 94 -2.60 20.69 -17.74
CA THR A 94 -2.79 21.11 -19.13
C THR A 94 -3.86 22.20 -19.27
N ARG A 95 -4.42 22.69 -18.15
CA ARG A 95 -5.33 23.85 -18.08
C ARG A 95 -4.67 25.07 -17.46
#